data_AF-A0A5S5C5Z4-F1
#
_entry.id   AF-A0A5S5C5Z4-F1
#
_cell.length_a   1.000
_cell.length_b   1.000
_cell.length_c   1.000
_cell.angle_alpha   90.00
_cell.angle_beta   90.00
_cell.angle_gamma   90.00
#
_symmetry.space_group_name_H-M   'P 1'
#
loop_
_entity.id
_entity.type
_entity.pdbx_description
1 polymer ?
#
loop_
_entity_poly.entity_id
_entity_poly.type
_entity_poly.pdbx_seq_one_letter_code
_entity_poly.pdbx_strand_id
1 'polypeptide(L)'
;MTFNTRTIWLAILSALLLLACAAAFATAPVKAATVNLALGKAVTVSSTENAQYGGANAVDGSTATRWSSIANDQQYIIVDLGATRSVSSVVLKWEAAYAKGFQIQTSNDNATWTTVYSNYNGTGGTNTITFNANVRYVKMYAFQRATAYGYSLYEFEIYGEDGAGSGGGNLALGRPVSVATTEDATKAASYAVDGSTSTRWSSAYADQQYITVDLGSQQTVAKVVLRWELAYAKQFQVQTSADNVSWTTVYSNYNGTGGVNSITFSPVTARYVKVYLIQRATAYGFSLYELEAYASASGGTGGVAAVKQRVLDYLYGISGNHTIVGIENKNAGTPTSDSNTIASITGRTPSLWGGDFGFGSQAVNNRWNMINEAKNQFNKGALVTLMYHPCAPTRDEYCSWDDIGAGNAAKLTSAQFTQLTTPGTSLYNAWIGRLDTLATYLQDLENNNVVVLFRPFHEMNQCVFWWACHKGANGTAKLYQITHDYLVNTKGLENLIWVWNVQDFSNLSTEIDAYNPGSAYFDIASLDVYNTGYTQNNYNTMLRVSAGKPIAIGECQFMPSASLLASQNKWIYAMLWPDFIEENRSSLPGIYGASNVLTLDEMPGWN
;
A
#
# COMPACT_ATOMS: atom_id res chain seq x y z
N MET A 1 -4.77 -44.56 61.36
CA MET A 1 -5.19 -43.14 61.24
C MET A 1 -5.06 -42.75 59.78
N THR A 2 -6.21 -42.69 59.11
CA THR A 2 -6.36 -42.35 57.70
C THR A 2 -6.53 -40.84 57.55
N PHE A 3 -5.59 -40.17 56.88
CA PHE A 3 -5.81 -38.83 56.33
C PHE A 3 -5.91 -38.90 54.81
N ASN A 4 -6.85 -38.10 54.32
CA ASN A 4 -7.69 -38.32 53.15
C ASN A 4 -7.10 -37.65 51.91
N THR A 5 -6.77 -38.42 50.88
CA THR A 5 -6.12 -38.01 49.62
C THR A 5 -7.04 -37.24 48.65
N ARG A 6 -8.13 -36.66 49.13
CA ARG A 6 -9.20 -36.10 48.28
C ARG A 6 -9.06 -34.64 47.85
N THR A 7 -8.06 -33.90 48.33
CA THR A 7 -7.92 -32.45 48.03
C THR A 7 -6.88 -32.11 46.94
N ILE A 8 -6.10 -33.09 46.45
CA ILE A 8 -5.07 -32.83 45.41
C ILE A 8 -5.58 -33.16 43.99
N TRP A 9 -6.65 -33.96 43.87
CA TRP A 9 -7.21 -34.34 42.56
C TRP A 9 -8.22 -33.35 41.96
N LEU A 10 -8.69 -32.36 42.73
CA LEU A 10 -9.66 -31.35 42.26
C LEU A 10 -9.01 -30.09 41.65
N ALA A 11 -7.70 -29.90 41.81
CA ALA A 11 -6.97 -28.80 41.16
C ALA A 11 -6.42 -29.17 39.77
N ILE A 12 -6.25 -30.46 39.47
CA ILE A 12 -5.69 -30.94 38.19
C ILE A 12 -6.78 -31.23 37.14
N LEU A 13 -8.04 -31.47 37.56
CA LEU A 13 -9.15 -31.66 36.61
C LEU A 13 -9.71 -30.34 36.03
N SER A 14 -9.50 -29.20 36.72
CA SER A 14 -10.01 -27.89 36.30
C SER A 14 -9.13 -27.21 35.24
N ALA A 15 -7.86 -27.61 35.11
CA ALA A 15 -6.94 -27.08 34.10
C ALA A 15 -6.92 -27.90 32.79
N LEU A 16 -7.43 -29.14 32.81
CA LEU A 16 -7.50 -30.02 31.63
C LEU A 16 -8.87 -30.00 30.92
N LEU A 17 -9.94 -29.46 31.55
CA LEU A 17 -11.21 -29.19 30.85
C LEU A 17 -11.29 -27.79 30.20
N LEU A 18 -10.34 -26.89 30.49
CA LEU A 18 -10.26 -25.55 29.87
C LEU A 18 -9.36 -25.52 28.61
N LEU A 19 -8.66 -26.60 28.28
CA LEU A 19 -7.88 -26.72 27.03
C LEU A 19 -8.53 -27.63 25.96
N ALA A 20 -9.64 -28.31 26.26
CA ALA A 20 -10.34 -29.17 25.29
C ALA A 20 -11.63 -28.55 24.70
N CYS A 21 -12.00 -27.32 25.10
CA CYS A 21 -13.19 -26.61 24.60
C CYS A 21 -12.85 -25.35 23.79
N ALA A 22 -11.62 -25.22 23.31
CA ALA A 22 -11.20 -24.11 22.43
C ALA A 22 -10.81 -24.58 21.01
N ALA A 23 -11.05 -25.85 20.68
CA ALA A 23 -10.71 -26.44 19.39
C ALA A 23 -11.94 -27.02 18.70
N ALA A 24 -12.99 -26.21 18.49
CA ALA A 24 -14.11 -26.62 17.61
C ALA A 24 -15.03 -25.48 17.13
N PHE A 25 -14.57 -24.23 16.96
CA PHE A 25 -15.35 -23.25 16.17
C PHE A 25 -14.44 -22.28 15.40
N ALA A 26 -13.58 -22.83 14.53
CA ALA A 26 -13.30 -22.10 13.30
C ALA A 26 -14.59 -22.21 12.47
N THR A 27 -15.51 -21.26 12.65
CA THR A 27 -16.60 -21.08 11.68
C THR A 27 -15.92 -20.84 10.35
N ALA A 28 -16.06 -21.79 9.41
CA ALA A 28 -15.79 -21.51 8.01
C ALA A 28 -16.44 -20.16 7.67
N PRO A 29 -15.79 -19.28 6.89
CA PRO A 29 -16.41 -18.02 6.50
C PRO A 29 -17.79 -18.37 5.92
N VAL A 30 -18.85 -17.83 6.54
CA VAL A 30 -20.21 -18.00 6.04
C VAL A 30 -20.19 -17.41 4.64
N LYS A 31 -20.20 -18.28 3.62
CA LYS A 31 -20.36 -17.85 2.23
C LYS A 31 -21.67 -17.08 2.18
N ALA A 32 -21.61 -15.79 1.85
CA ALA A 32 -22.80 -14.97 1.72
C ALA A 32 -23.80 -15.67 0.78
N ALA A 33 -25.07 -15.72 1.18
CA ALA A 33 -26.09 -16.34 0.37
C ALA A 33 -26.24 -15.56 -0.96
N THR A 34 -26.18 -16.27 -2.08
CA THR A 34 -26.44 -15.68 -3.40
C THR A 34 -27.93 -15.51 -3.60
N VAL A 35 -28.38 -14.30 -3.96
CA VAL A 35 -29.77 -13.94 -4.26
C VAL A 35 -29.94 -13.60 -5.74
N ASN A 36 -31.18 -13.68 -6.24
CA ASN A 36 -31.50 -13.22 -7.59
C ASN A 36 -31.58 -11.68 -7.62
N LEU A 37 -30.50 -11.05 -8.07
CA LEU A 37 -30.34 -9.60 -8.23
C LEU A 37 -31.22 -9.02 -9.35
N ALA A 38 -31.68 -9.83 -10.30
CA ALA A 38 -32.54 -9.38 -11.39
C ALA A 38 -34.00 -9.19 -10.95
N LEU A 39 -34.42 -9.81 -9.85
CA LEU A 39 -35.83 -9.86 -9.44
C LEU A 39 -36.42 -8.44 -9.29
N GLY A 40 -37.45 -8.16 -10.09
CA GLY A 40 -38.16 -6.88 -10.12
C GLY A 40 -37.36 -5.69 -10.68
N LYS A 41 -36.22 -5.93 -11.34
CA LYS A 41 -35.36 -4.86 -11.87
C LYS A 41 -35.85 -4.26 -13.17
N ALA A 42 -35.33 -3.07 -13.48
CA ALA A 42 -35.62 -2.40 -14.74
C ALA A 42 -35.00 -3.17 -15.91
N VAL A 43 -35.79 -3.34 -16.97
CA VAL A 43 -35.42 -4.12 -18.15
C VAL A 43 -35.56 -3.29 -19.43
N THR A 44 -34.56 -3.37 -20.30
CA THR A 44 -34.63 -2.85 -21.68
C THR A 44 -34.54 -4.01 -22.66
N VAL A 45 -35.46 -4.10 -23.61
CA VAL A 45 -35.49 -5.15 -24.64
C VAL A 45 -35.36 -4.54 -26.04
N SER A 46 -34.83 -5.30 -26.98
CA SER A 46 -34.77 -4.89 -28.40
C SER A 46 -36.15 -4.76 -29.03
N SER A 47 -37.07 -5.65 -28.63
CA SER A 47 -38.45 -5.67 -29.11
C SER A 47 -39.34 -6.50 -28.18
N THR A 48 -40.65 -6.41 -28.42
CA THR A 48 -41.66 -7.29 -27.83
C THR A 48 -42.58 -7.82 -28.94
N GLU A 49 -43.01 -9.07 -28.83
CA GLU A 49 -43.99 -9.67 -29.75
C GLU A 49 -45.31 -8.89 -29.74
N ASN A 50 -45.77 -8.51 -28.54
CA ASN A 50 -46.88 -7.59 -28.30
C ASN A 50 -46.82 -7.07 -26.84
N ALA A 51 -47.77 -6.22 -26.45
CA ALA A 51 -47.80 -5.58 -25.13
C ALA A 51 -47.88 -6.55 -23.94
N GLN A 52 -48.40 -7.77 -24.13
CA GLN A 52 -48.52 -8.78 -23.07
C GLN A 52 -47.16 -9.41 -22.69
N TYR A 53 -46.19 -9.43 -23.61
CA TYR A 53 -44.93 -10.16 -23.46
C TYR A 53 -43.72 -9.24 -23.25
N GLY A 54 -43.87 -8.25 -22.37
CA GLY A 54 -42.84 -7.26 -22.03
C GLY A 54 -41.64 -7.86 -21.30
N GLY A 55 -40.50 -7.14 -21.33
CA GLY A 55 -39.24 -7.58 -20.69
C GLY A 55 -39.32 -7.81 -19.18
N ALA A 56 -40.20 -7.07 -18.48
CA ALA A 56 -40.40 -7.21 -17.04
C ALA A 56 -40.89 -8.62 -16.63
N ASN A 57 -41.58 -9.32 -17.54
CA ASN A 57 -42.07 -10.68 -17.31
C ASN A 57 -40.95 -11.72 -17.22
N ALA A 58 -39.71 -11.38 -17.63
CA ALA A 58 -38.58 -12.29 -17.54
C ALA A 58 -37.75 -12.06 -16.26
N VAL A 59 -38.19 -11.17 -15.36
CA VAL A 59 -37.49 -10.88 -14.11
C VAL A 59 -38.48 -10.76 -12.94
N ASP A 60 -39.68 -11.33 -13.06
CA ASP A 60 -40.76 -11.21 -12.08
C ASP A 60 -40.80 -12.39 -11.08
N GLY A 61 -39.96 -13.41 -11.29
CA GLY A 61 -39.88 -14.61 -10.48
C GLY A 61 -40.97 -15.64 -10.80
N SER A 62 -41.68 -15.48 -11.93
CA SER A 62 -42.80 -16.33 -12.32
C SER A 62 -42.54 -17.04 -13.64
N THR A 63 -42.60 -18.38 -13.61
CA THR A 63 -42.52 -19.20 -14.85
C THR A 63 -43.84 -19.27 -15.63
N ALA A 64 -44.87 -18.54 -15.19
CA ALA A 64 -46.16 -18.43 -15.89
C ALA A 64 -46.21 -17.24 -16.88
N THR A 65 -45.29 -16.29 -16.73
CA THR A 65 -45.14 -15.07 -17.51
C THR A 65 -43.85 -15.15 -18.32
N ARG A 66 -43.76 -14.42 -19.43
CA ARG A 66 -42.56 -14.45 -20.29
C ARG A 66 -42.34 -13.14 -21.04
N TRP A 67 -41.08 -12.81 -21.29
CA TRP A 67 -40.72 -11.91 -22.37
C TRP A 67 -40.69 -12.69 -23.69
N SER A 68 -41.20 -12.10 -24.77
CA SER A 68 -41.12 -12.64 -26.13
C SER A 68 -40.73 -11.52 -27.09
N SER A 69 -39.73 -11.75 -27.94
CA SER A 69 -39.32 -10.80 -28.98
C SER A 69 -40.14 -10.95 -30.26
N ILE A 70 -40.00 -10.01 -31.20
CA ILE A 70 -40.43 -10.25 -32.59
C ILE A 70 -39.62 -11.40 -33.21
N ALA A 71 -40.15 -11.98 -34.28
CA ALA A 71 -39.58 -13.11 -35.02
C ALA A 71 -38.40 -12.71 -35.93
N ASN A 72 -37.35 -12.11 -35.35
CA ASN A 72 -36.08 -11.78 -36.00
C ASN A 72 -34.88 -12.24 -35.16
N ASP A 73 -33.73 -12.42 -35.81
CA ASP A 73 -32.47 -12.60 -35.10
C ASP A 73 -31.99 -11.26 -34.50
N GLN A 74 -30.85 -11.28 -33.80
CA GLN A 74 -30.23 -10.11 -33.14
C GLN A 74 -31.17 -9.39 -32.17
N GLN A 75 -31.72 -10.13 -31.21
CA GLN A 75 -32.57 -9.60 -30.15
C GLN A 75 -31.82 -9.60 -28.81
N TYR A 76 -32.19 -8.71 -27.90
CA TYR A 76 -31.59 -8.65 -26.59
C TYR A 76 -32.61 -8.33 -25.49
N ILE A 77 -32.23 -8.72 -24.28
CA ILE A 77 -32.80 -8.27 -23.01
C ILE A 77 -31.66 -7.82 -22.10
N ILE A 78 -31.78 -6.63 -21.53
CA ILE A 78 -30.81 -6.01 -20.61
C ILE A 78 -31.50 -5.79 -19.27
N VAL A 79 -30.87 -6.24 -18.20
CA VAL A 79 -31.30 -5.95 -16.82
C VAL A 79 -30.37 -4.89 -16.23
N ASP A 80 -30.92 -3.79 -15.73
CA ASP A 80 -30.21 -2.82 -14.88
C ASP A 80 -30.37 -3.23 -13.41
N LEU A 81 -29.28 -3.68 -12.79
CA LEU A 81 -29.27 -4.10 -11.39
C LEU A 81 -29.48 -2.92 -10.42
N GLY A 82 -29.47 -1.69 -10.93
CA GLY A 82 -29.65 -0.42 -10.23
C GLY A 82 -28.33 0.18 -9.70
N ALA A 83 -27.31 -0.65 -9.53
CA ALA A 83 -25.95 -0.29 -9.17
C ALA A 83 -25.00 -1.42 -9.63
N THR A 84 -23.69 -1.19 -9.61
CA THR A 84 -22.71 -2.26 -9.81
C THR A 84 -22.85 -3.31 -8.70
N ARG A 85 -23.06 -4.57 -9.08
CA ARG A 85 -23.18 -5.72 -8.16
C ARG A 85 -22.14 -6.78 -8.51
N SER A 86 -21.71 -7.54 -7.51
CA SER A 86 -20.96 -8.78 -7.74
C SER A 86 -21.91 -9.85 -8.27
N VAL A 87 -21.71 -10.25 -9.51
CA VAL A 87 -22.49 -11.28 -10.20
C VAL A 87 -21.64 -12.54 -10.27
N SER A 88 -22.24 -13.67 -9.91
CA SER A 88 -21.63 -15.00 -9.86
C SER A 88 -22.22 -15.97 -10.88
N SER A 89 -23.47 -15.74 -11.30
CA SER A 89 -24.10 -16.54 -12.35
C SER A 89 -25.33 -15.87 -12.97
N VAL A 90 -25.71 -16.37 -14.14
CA VAL A 90 -26.97 -16.10 -14.84
C VAL A 90 -27.71 -17.41 -15.02
N VAL A 91 -29.04 -17.38 -14.85
CA VAL A 91 -29.93 -18.47 -15.20
C VAL A 91 -30.93 -17.97 -16.24
N LEU A 92 -30.94 -18.60 -17.42
CA LEU A 92 -31.93 -18.39 -18.46
C LEU A 92 -32.90 -19.55 -18.46
N LYS A 93 -34.20 -19.29 -18.27
CA LYS A 93 -35.27 -20.29 -18.41
C LYS A 93 -36.04 -19.99 -19.70
N TRP A 94 -35.73 -20.73 -20.75
CA TRP A 94 -36.35 -20.56 -22.06
C TRP A 94 -37.75 -21.16 -22.11
N GLU A 95 -38.58 -20.59 -22.97
CA GLU A 95 -39.75 -21.29 -23.53
C GLU A 95 -39.33 -22.17 -24.73
N ALA A 96 -40.27 -22.82 -25.40
CA ALA A 96 -40.04 -23.59 -26.62
C ALA A 96 -39.33 -22.78 -27.73
N ALA A 97 -39.56 -21.47 -27.80
CA ALA A 97 -38.90 -20.55 -28.72
C ALA A 97 -37.60 -19.99 -28.13
N TYR A 98 -36.54 -20.80 -28.15
CA TYR A 98 -35.23 -20.49 -27.54
C TYR A 98 -34.17 -20.02 -28.55
N ALA A 99 -33.04 -19.54 -28.02
CA ALA A 99 -31.87 -19.20 -28.83
C ALA A 99 -30.96 -20.40 -29.09
N LYS A 100 -30.67 -20.66 -30.37
CA LYS A 100 -29.57 -21.56 -30.78
C LYS A 100 -28.22 -20.87 -30.63
N GLY A 101 -28.15 -19.58 -30.92
CA GLY A 101 -26.96 -18.75 -30.76
C GLY A 101 -27.23 -17.56 -29.83
N PHE A 102 -26.52 -17.47 -28.70
CA PHE A 102 -26.60 -16.31 -27.79
C PHE A 102 -25.30 -16.05 -27.03
N GLN A 103 -25.18 -14.84 -26.49
CA GLN A 103 -24.11 -14.42 -25.59
C GLN A 103 -24.69 -13.86 -24.30
N ILE A 104 -23.94 -14.00 -23.20
CA ILE A 104 -24.10 -13.16 -22.02
C ILE A 104 -23.02 -12.10 -22.07
N GLN A 105 -23.45 -10.85 -21.95
CA GLN A 105 -22.58 -9.68 -21.94
C GLN A 105 -22.83 -8.86 -20.67
N THR A 106 -21.81 -8.18 -20.20
CA THR A 106 -21.89 -7.36 -18.99
C THR A 106 -21.31 -5.97 -19.23
N SER A 107 -21.83 -4.98 -18.51
CA SER A 107 -21.43 -3.57 -18.65
C SER A 107 -21.62 -2.79 -17.35
N ASN A 108 -20.86 -1.70 -17.17
CA ASN A 108 -21.07 -0.71 -16.11
C ASN A 108 -21.74 0.58 -16.61
N ASP A 109 -21.73 0.83 -17.92
CA ASP A 109 -22.17 2.09 -18.54
C ASP A 109 -23.34 1.91 -19.53
N ASN A 110 -23.78 0.66 -19.77
CA ASN A 110 -24.79 0.27 -20.77
C ASN A 110 -24.38 0.57 -22.23
N ALA A 111 -23.12 0.98 -22.47
CA ALA A 111 -22.59 1.37 -23.78
C ALA A 111 -21.46 0.44 -24.24
N THR A 112 -20.51 0.16 -23.34
CA THR A 112 -19.37 -0.73 -23.56
C THR A 112 -19.69 -2.10 -22.97
N TRP A 113 -19.59 -3.15 -23.80
CA TRP A 113 -20.01 -4.50 -23.42
C TRP A 113 -18.88 -5.51 -23.51
N THR A 114 -18.69 -6.27 -22.43
CA THR A 114 -17.77 -7.41 -22.38
C THR A 114 -18.56 -8.70 -22.51
N THR A 115 -18.20 -9.57 -23.45
CA THR A 115 -18.80 -10.91 -23.55
C THR A 115 -18.18 -11.84 -22.51
N VAL A 116 -18.99 -12.37 -21.60
CA VAL A 116 -18.56 -13.32 -20.56
C VAL A 116 -18.92 -14.77 -20.88
N TYR A 117 -19.84 -14.98 -21.83
CA TYR A 117 -20.23 -16.31 -22.29
C TYR A 117 -20.77 -16.26 -23.73
N SER A 118 -20.54 -17.32 -24.50
CA SER A 118 -21.11 -17.53 -25.84
C SER A 118 -21.57 -18.98 -26.00
N ASN A 119 -22.73 -19.18 -26.62
CA ASN A 119 -23.24 -20.48 -27.03
C ASN A 119 -23.71 -20.38 -28.48
N TYR A 120 -23.30 -21.34 -29.31
CA TYR A 120 -23.62 -21.40 -30.74
C TYR A 120 -24.51 -22.60 -31.10
N ASN A 121 -24.81 -23.48 -30.14
CA ASN A 121 -25.58 -24.71 -30.33
C ASN A 121 -26.57 -24.93 -29.17
N GLY A 122 -27.28 -23.88 -28.77
CA GLY A 122 -28.28 -23.92 -27.72
C GLY A 122 -29.37 -24.96 -27.98
N THR A 123 -29.85 -25.58 -26.91
CA THR A 123 -30.85 -26.66 -26.93
C THR A 123 -32.15 -26.29 -26.21
N GLY A 124 -32.29 -25.03 -25.78
CA GLY A 124 -33.42 -24.56 -24.97
C GLY A 124 -33.37 -25.04 -23.52
N GLY A 125 -34.51 -25.01 -22.84
CA GLY A 125 -34.63 -25.41 -21.43
C GLY A 125 -34.03 -24.38 -20.48
N THR A 126 -33.38 -24.84 -19.40
CA THR A 126 -32.70 -23.98 -18.44
C THR A 126 -31.20 -23.98 -18.69
N ASN A 127 -30.60 -22.80 -18.86
CA ASN A 127 -29.16 -22.63 -18.89
C ASN A 127 -28.69 -21.90 -17.63
N THR A 128 -27.76 -22.50 -16.90
CA THR A 128 -27.02 -21.84 -15.81
C THR A 128 -25.61 -21.55 -16.28
N ILE A 129 -25.22 -20.28 -16.28
CA ILE A 129 -23.92 -19.79 -16.71
C ILE A 129 -23.23 -19.16 -15.50
N THR A 130 -22.09 -19.69 -15.09
CA THR A 130 -21.30 -19.16 -13.97
C THR A 130 -20.15 -18.31 -14.47
N PHE A 131 -20.01 -17.11 -13.92
CA PHE A 131 -18.90 -16.18 -14.17
C PHE A 131 -18.82 -15.19 -13.01
N ASN A 132 -17.65 -14.60 -12.78
CA ASN A 132 -17.48 -13.56 -11.76
C ASN A 132 -17.30 -12.20 -12.43
N ALA A 133 -18.16 -11.23 -12.13
CA ALA A 133 -18.04 -9.87 -12.64
C ALA A 133 -18.67 -8.84 -11.68
N ASN A 134 -18.05 -7.66 -11.57
CA ASN A 134 -18.63 -6.50 -10.86
C ASN A 134 -19.25 -5.55 -11.87
N VAL A 135 -20.56 -5.65 -12.07
CA VAL A 135 -21.26 -5.01 -13.20
C VAL A 135 -22.64 -4.47 -12.80
N ARG A 136 -23.09 -3.40 -13.46
CA ARG A 136 -24.44 -2.83 -13.26
C ARG A 136 -25.46 -3.41 -14.23
N TYR A 137 -25.05 -3.69 -15.47
CA TYR A 137 -25.92 -4.17 -16.52
C TYR A 137 -25.50 -5.56 -16.98
N VAL A 138 -26.48 -6.45 -17.15
CA VAL A 138 -26.27 -7.77 -17.75
C VAL A 138 -27.23 -7.92 -18.92
N LYS A 139 -26.69 -8.34 -20.07
CA LYS A 139 -27.41 -8.49 -21.33
C LYS A 139 -27.33 -9.93 -21.81
N MET A 140 -28.48 -10.47 -22.18
CA MET A 140 -28.55 -11.63 -23.06
C MET A 140 -28.72 -11.11 -24.49
N TYR A 141 -27.76 -11.41 -25.37
CA TYR A 141 -27.79 -11.06 -26.79
C TYR A 141 -27.93 -12.33 -27.63
N ALA A 142 -29.10 -12.55 -28.22
CA ALA A 142 -29.39 -13.70 -29.04
C ALA A 142 -29.28 -13.36 -30.53
N PHE A 143 -28.49 -14.14 -31.27
CA PHE A 143 -28.12 -13.86 -32.66
C PHE A 143 -28.49 -14.99 -33.63
N GLN A 144 -29.01 -16.13 -33.14
CA GLN A 144 -29.56 -17.18 -33.98
C GLN A 144 -30.72 -17.91 -33.28
N ARG A 145 -31.91 -17.89 -33.90
CA ARG A 145 -33.09 -18.58 -33.39
C ARG A 145 -33.08 -20.09 -33.64
N ALA A 146 -33.74 -20.84 -32.77
CA ALA A 146 -33.95 -22.28 -32.93
C ALA A 146 -35.27 -22.63 -33.64
N THR A 147 -36.23 -21.71 -33.69
CA THR A 147 -37.56 -21.90 -34.29
C THR A 147 -37.90 -20.72 -35.21
N ALA A 148 -39.07 -20.77 -35.86
CA ALA A 148 -39.58 -19.66 -36.68
C ALA A 148 -40.10 -18.46 -35.85
N TYR A 149 -40.31 -18.64 -34.55
CA TYR A 149 -40.84 -17.61 -33.62
C TYR A 149 -39.73 -16.67 -33.13
N GLY A 150 -40.06 -15.68 -32.29
CA GLY A 150 -39.05 -14.85 -31.60
C GLY A 150 -38.30 -15.63 -30.51
N TYR A 151 -37.46 -14.96 -29.73
CA TYR A 151 -36.89 -15.53 -28.51
C TYR A 151 -37.82 -15.30 -27.35
N SER A 152 -38.02 -16.33 -26.53
CA SER A 152 -38.94 -16.27 -25.38
C SER A 152 -38.27 -16.80 -24.11
N LEU A 153 -38.26 -15.97 -23.05
CA LEU A 153 -37.72 -16.29 -21.74
C LEU A 153 -38.82 -16.20 -20.68
N TYR A 154 -39.01 -17.29 -19.95
CA TYR A 154 -39.77 -17.28 -18.70
C TYR A 154 -39.02 -16.50 -17.62
N GLU A 155 -37.71 -16.71 -17.48
CA GLU A 155 -36.90 -16.00 -16.49
C GLU A 155 -35.48 -15.75 -17.00
N PHE A 156 -34.93 -14.59 -16.60
CA PHE A 156 -33.55 -14.16 -16.72
C PHE A 156 -33.05 -13.76 -15.33
N GLU A 157 -32.62 -14.75 -14.58
CA GLU A 157 -32.16 -14.60 -13.20
C GLU A 157 -30.67 -14.26 -13.20
N ILE A 158 -30.25 -13.34 -12.31
CA ILE A 158 -28.85 -12.94 -12.16
C ILE A 158 -28.51 -13.12 -10.69
N TYR A 159 -27.62 -14.05 -10.36
CA TYR A 159 -27.30 -14.38 -8.97
C TYR A 159 -25.99 -13.75 -8.51
N GLY A 160 -26.03 -13.18 -7.31
CA GLY A 160 -24.89 -12.56 -6.64
C GLY A 160 -25.19 -12.31 -5.17
N GLU A 161 -24.25 -11.71 -4.43
CA GLU A 161 -24.44 -11.45 -3.00
C GLU A 161 -25.50 -10.35 -2.74
N ASP A 162 -26.35 -10.52 -1.73
CA ASP A 162 -27.47 -9.59 -1.41
C ASP A 162 -27.00 -8.24 -0.81
N GLY A 163 -25.73 -8.14 -0.43
CA GLY A 163 -25.12 -6.86 -0.06
C GLY A 163 -24.90 -5.98 -1.30
N ALA A 164 -24.97 -4.66 -1.14
CA ALA A 164 -24.17 -3.79 -2.00
C ALA A 164 -22.69 -4.15 -1.74
N GLY A 165 -22.18 -5.14 -2.48
CA GLY A 165 -20.81 -5.62 -2.49
C GLY A 165 -20.12 -5.71 -1.14
N SER A 166 -20.40 -6.74 -0.35
CA SER A 166 -19.48 -7.24 0.68
C SER A 166 -18.29 -7.94 0.01
N GLY A 167 -17.49 -7.16 -0.72
CA GLY A 167 -16.36 -7.62 -1.51
C GLY A 167 -15.77 -6.49 -2.35
N GLY A 168 -15.08 -5.55 -1.70
CA GLY A 168 -14.19 -4.59 -2.37
C GLY A 168 -14.82 -3.42 -3.15
N GLY A 169 -16.12 -3.11 -2.99
CA GLY A 169 -16.78 -1.98 -3.67
C GLY A 169 -16.67 -0.61 -2.97
N ASN A 170 -16.83 0.48 -3.74
CA ASN A 170 -16.83 1.86 -3.22
C ASN A 170 -18.07 2.10 -2.34
N LEU A 171 -17.86 2.14 -1.03
CA LEU A 171 -18.86 2.41 0.02
C LEU A 171 -19.50 3.80 -0.10
N ALA A 172 -18.79 4.77 -0.71
CA ALA A 172 -19.26 6.14 -0.89
C ALA A 172 -20.16 6.30 -2.13
N LEU A 173 -20.18 5.33 -3.05
CA LEU A 173 -20.90 5.43 -4.33
C LEU A 173 -22.40 5.69 -4.12
N GLY A 174 -22.89 6.78 -4.69
CA GLY A 174 -24.29 7.23 -4.63
C GLY A 174 -24.77 7.63 -3.24
N ARG A 175 -23.87 7.81 -2.27
CA ARG A 175 -24.22 8.12 -0.89
C ARG A 175 -24.53 9.61 -0.68
N PRO A 176 -25.34 9.96 0.34
CA PRO A 176 -25.58 11.36 0.68
C PRO A 176 -24.28 12.09 1.03
N VAL A 177 -24.15 13.30 0.47
CA VAL A 177 -22.96 14.16 0.67
C VAL A 177 -23.37 15.49 1.32
N SER A 178 -22.59 15.95 2.29
CA SER A 178 -22.65 17.29 2.87
C SER A 178 -21.33 18.01 2.63
N VAL A 179 -21.40 19.26 2.18
CA VAL A 179 -20.22 20.08 1.85
C VAL A 179 -20.30 21.43 2.56
N ALA A 180 -19.14 22.06 2.77
CA ALA A 180 -19.08 23.42 3.29
C ALA A 180 -19.77 24.41 2.34
N THR A 181 -19.43 24.34 1.05
CA THR A 181 -20.00 25.16 -0.02
C THR A 181 -20.00 24.40 -1.34
N THR A 182 -20.76 24.90 -2.30
CA THR A 182 -20.72 24.48 -3.70
C THR A 182 -20.55 25.72 -4.56
N GLU A 183 -19.67 25.68 -5.56
CA GLU A 183 -19.41 26.78 -6.49
C GLU A 183 -20.70 27.21 -7.21
N ASP A 184 -21.39 26.27 -7.84
CA ASP A 184 -22.70 26.46 -8.47
C ASP A 184 -23.46 25.12 -8.65
N ALA A 185 -24.72 25.20 -9.10
CA ALA A 185 -25.60 24.03 -9.25
C ALA A 185 -25.10 22.97 -10.26
N THR A 186 -24.24 23.34 -11.22
CA THR A 186 -23.63 22.43 -12.21
C THR A 186 -22.40 21.69 -11.67
N LYS A 187 -22.04 21.92 -10.40
CA LYS A 187 -20.90 21.31 -9.69
C LYS A 187 -21.35 20.72 -8.35
N ALA A 188 -22.54 20.12 -8.34
CA ALA A 188 -23.18 19.61 -7.14
C ALA A 188 -22.31 18.61 -6.36
N ALA A 189 -22.48 18.58 -5.02
CA ALA A 189 -21.74 17.70 -4.13
C ALA A 189 -21.91 16.20 -4.46
N SER A 190 -23.07 15.81 -4.97
CA SER A 190 -23.34 14.44 -5.41
C SER A 190 -22.44 13.97 -6.55
N TYR A 191 -21.86 14.89 -7.33
CA TYR A 191 -20.94 14.54 -8.41
C TYR A 191 -19.56 14.10 -7.96
N ALA A 192 -19.23 14.21 -6.67
CA ALA A 192 -18.01 13.61 -6.15
C ALA A 192 -18.20 12.15 -5.73
N VAL A 193 -19.39 11.56 -5.88
CA VAL A 193 -19.66 10.18 -5.47
C VAL A 193 -20.56 9.46 -6.46
N ASP A 194 -20.64 9.93 -7.70
CA ASP A 194 -21.56 9.38 -8.71
C ASP A 194 -20.92 8.27 -9.57
N GLY A 195 -19.63 8.02 -9.36
CA GLY A 195 -18.84 7.02 -10.08
C GLY A 195 -18.39 7.47 -11.47
N SER A 196 -18.51 8.77 -11.80
CA SER A 196 -18.15 9.33 -13.10
C SER A 196 -16.96 10.26 -12.99
N THR A 197 -15.92 10.00 -13.80
CA THR A 197 -14.76 10.89 -13.92
C THR A 197 -15.01 12.09 -14.85
N SER A 198 -16.25 12.29 -15.31
CA SER A 198 -16.64 13.37 -16.22
C SER A 198 -17.43 14.49 -15.54
N THR A 199 -17.97 14.20 -14.36
CA THR A 199 -18.71 15.11 -13.48
C THR A 199 -17.84 15.41 -12.27
N ARG A 200 -18.03 16.57 -11.63
CA ARG A 200 -17.20 16.96 -10.48
C ARG A 200 -17.98 17.83 -9.51
N TRP A 201 -17.69 17.69 -8.23
CA TRP A 201 -18.00 18.72 -7.24
C TRP A 201 -16.95 19.82 -7.27
N SER A 202 -17.34 21.06 -6.97
CA SER A 202 -16.44 22.19 -6.76
C SER A 202 -16.93 23.06 -5.62
N SER A 203 -16.01 23.54 -4.77
CA SER A 203 -16.30 24.43 -3.66
C SER A 203 -16.23 25.92 -4.06
N ALA A 204 -16.70 26.80 -3.19
CA ALA A 204 -16.33 28.21 -3.26
C ALA A 204 -14.80 28.40 -3.15
N TYR A 205 -14.31 29.54 -3.62
CA TYR A 205 -12.87 29.83 -3.72
C TYR A 205 -12.31 30.30 -2.38
N ALA A 206 -12.39 29.43 -1.38
CA ALA A 206 -11.97 29.68 -0.01
C ALA A 206 -11.29 28.44 0.57
N ASP A 207 -10.33 28.67 1.47
CA ASP A 207 -9.71 27.61 2.27
C ASP A 207 -10.71 27.06 3.31
N GLN A 208 -10.30 26.04 4.06
CA GLN A 208 -11.10 25.45 5.17
C GLN A 208 -12.48 24.96 4.72
N GLN A 209 -12.53 24.24 3.59
CA GLN A 209 -13.74 23.59 3.10
C GLN A 209 -13.81 22.14 3.59
N TYR A 210 -14.93 21.48 3.34
CA TYR A 210 -15.02 20.03 3.55
C TYR A 210 -16.03 19.41 2.60
N ILE A 211 -15.86 18.11 2.41
CA ILE A 211 -16.86 17.20 1.85
C ILE A 211 -16.99 16.00 2.77
N THR A 212 -18.22 15.64 3.14
CA THR A 212 -18.56 14.55 4.06
C THR A 212 -19.55 13.61 3.39
N VAL A 213 -19.29 12.32 3.43
CA VAL A 213 -20.17 11.27 2.91
C VAL A 213 -20.77 10.47 4.07
N ASP A 214 -22.09 10.31 4.09
CA ASP A 214 -22.80 9.39 4.99
C ASP A 214 -22.91 8.01 4.33
N LEU A 215 -22.18 7.02 4.84
CA LEU A 215 -22.19 5.65 4.32
C LEU A 215 -23.53 4.92 4.57
N GLY A 216 -24.45 5.53 5.32
CA GLY A 216 -25.79 5.04 5.63
C GLY A 216 -25.87 4.20 6.89
N SER A 217 -24.77 3.54 7.27
CA SER A 217 -24.60 2.80 8.53
C SER A 217 -23.12 2.72 8.89
N GLN A 218 -22.79 2.24 10.08
CA GLN A 218 -21.40 1.97 10.45
C GLN A 218 -20.84 0.87 9.54
N GLN A 219 -19.77 1.20 8.82
CA GLN A 219 -19.03 0.32 7.92
C GLN A 219 -17.59 0.24 8.40
N THR A 220 -16.91 -0.87 8.11
CA THR A 220 -15.45 -0.87 8.12
C THR A 220 -14.96 -0.02 6.95
N VAL A 221 -14.02 0.88 7.19
CA VAL A 221 -13.36 1.70 6.17
C VAL A 221 -11.86 1.56 6.38
N ALA A 222 -11.13 1.20 5.34
CA ALA A 222 -9.68 1.02 5.34
C ALA A 222 -8.98 1.79 4.23
N LYS A 223 -9.74 2.38 3.30
CA LYS A 223 -9.19 3.13 2.17
C LYS A 223 -10.15 4.22 1.72
N VAL A 224 -9.60 5.36 1.33
CA VAL A 224 -10.29 6.47 0.66
C VAL A 224 -9.54 6.82 -0.63
N VAL A 225 -10.23 7.01 -1.75
CA VAL A 225 -9.62 7.50 -2.99
C VAL A 225 -10.18 8.88 -3.30
N LEU A 226 -9.31 9.85 -3.53
CA LEU A 226 -9.66 11.20 -3.96
C LEU A 226 -9.16 11.40 -5.37
N ARG A 227 -10.06 11.66 -6.33
CA ARG A 227 -9.70 12.01 -7.70
C ARG A 227 -9.93 13.50 -7.88
N TRP A 228 -8.86 14.27 -7.85
CA TRP A 228 -8.92 15.71 -8.00
C TRP A 228 -9.08 16.13 -9.45
N GLU A 229 -9.75 17.27 -9.64
CA GLU A 229 -9.55 18.10 -10.82
C GLU A 229 -8.26 18.96 -10.66
N LEU A 230 -7.94 19.82 -11.63
CA LEU A 230 -6.81 20.75 -11.55
C LEU A 230 -6.87 21.64 -10.29
N ALA A 231 -8.06 21.97 -9.79
CA ALA A 231 -8.27 22.67 -8.54
C ALA A 231 -8.25 21.71 -7.33
N TYR A 232 -7.05 21.37 -6.82
CA TYR A 232 -6.87 20.38 -5.75
C TYR A 232 -6.45 20.99 -4.39
N ALA A 233 -6.49 20.18 -3.35
CA ALA A 233 -6.03 20.58 -2.02
C ALA A 233 -4.50 20.48 -1.86
N LYS A 234 -3.84 21.59 -1.50
CA LYS A 234 -2.44 21.55 -1.06
C LYS A 234 -2.33 20.93 0.33
N GLN A 235 -3.32 21.20 1.19
CA GLN A 235 -3.41 20.59 2.52
C GLN A 235 -4.81 20.03 2.73
N PHE A 236 -4.91 18.77 3.14
CA PHE A 236 -6.17 18.12 3.49
C PHE A 236 -5.98 17.01 4.53
N GLN A 237 -7.07 16.61 5.17
CA GLN A 237 -7.15 15.45 6.04
C GLN A 237 -8.30 14.56 5.62
N VAL A 238 -8.14 13.24 5.79
CA VAL A 238 -9.26 12.31 5.81
C VAL A 238 -9.60 12.02 7.26
N GLN A 239 -10.86 12.21 7.60
CA GLN A 239 -11.41 12.02 8.93
C GLN A 239 -12.58 11.06 8.88
N THR A 240 -12.77 10.29 9.93
CA THR A 240 -13.89 9.35 10.07
C THR A 240 -14.67 9.63 11.34
N SER A 241 -15.97 9.33 11.33
CA SER A 241 -16.85 9.51 12.48
C SER A 241 -17.96 8.46 12.53
N ALA A 242 -18.38 8.08 13.73
CA ALA A 242 -19.55 7.23 13.96
C ALA A 242 -20.86 8.05 14.00
N ASP A 243 -20.79 9.32 14.38
CA ASP A 243 -21.93 10.15 14.80
C ASP A 243 -22.04 11.49 14.08
N ASN A 244 -21.09 11.80 13.18
CA ASN A 244 -20.97 13.08 12.47
C ASN A 244 -20.64 14.29 13.37
N VAL A 245 -20.26 14.05 14.64
CA VAL A 245 -19.95 15.07 15.65
C VAL A 245 -18.50 14.96 16.10
N SER A 246 -18.09 13.77 16.54
CA SER A 246 -16.72 13.49 16.95
C SER A 246 -15.93 12.90 15.78
N TRP A 247 -14.79 13.51 15.46
CA TRP A 247 -13.99 13.17 14.28
C TRP A 247 -12.60 12.68 14.68
N THR A 248 -12.17 11.60 14.03
CA THR A 248 -10.81 11.08 14.13
C THR A 248 -10.13 11.27 12.78
N THR A 249 -8.98 11.94 12.77
CA THR A 249 -8.14 12.02 11.57
C THR A 249 -7.44 10.69 11.36
N VAL A 250 -7.68 10.06 10.20
CA VAL A 250 -7.05 8.79 9.79
C VAL A 250 -5.94 9.01 8.76
N TYR A 251 -5.88 10.18 8.12
CA TYR A 251 -4.81 10.56 7.21
C TYR A 251 -4.68 12.09 7.12
N SER A 252 -3.46 12.58 6.92
CA SER A 252 -3.18 14.00 6.66
C SER A 252 -2.18 14.14 5.51
N ASN A 253 -2.45 15.03 4.57
CA ASN A 253 -1.53 15.43 3.52
C ASN A 253 -1.39 16.94 3.53
N TYR A 254 -0.18 17.45 3.78
CA TYR A 254 0.10 18.90 3.85
C TYR A 254 0.83 19.43 2.60
N ASN A 255 1.07 18.58 1.61
CA ASN A 255 1.81 18.90 0.40
C ASN A 255 1.19 18.26 -0.84
N GLY A 256 -0.14 18.31 -0.95
CA GLY A 256 -0.89 17.76 -2.06
C GLY A 256 -0.35 18.24 -3.41
N THR A 257 -0.39 17.35 -4.39
CA THR A 257 0.08 17.54 -5.77
C THR A 257 -1.04 17.37 -6.80
N GLY A 258 -2.28 17.13 -6.34
CA GLY A 258 -3.45 16.86 -7.19
C GLY A 258 -3.48 15.42 -7.70
N GLY A 259 -4.13 15.20 -8.84
CA GLY A 259 -4.26 13.88 -9.45
C GLY A 259 -5.15 12.93 -8.64
N VAL A 260 -4.71 11.68 -8.46
CA VAL A 260 -5.44 10.68 -7.68
C VAL A 260 -4.67 10.36 -6.41
N ASN A 261 -5.27 10.59 -5.25
CA ASN A 261 -4.76 10.08 -3.98
C ASN A 261 -5.49 8.80 -3.62
N SER A 262 -4.76 7.68 -3.51
CA SER A 262 -5.26 6.42 -2.98
C SER A 262 -4.73 6.26 -1.56
N ILE A 263 -5.57 6.52 -0.58
CA ILE A 263 -5.21 6.66 0.83
C ILE A 263 -5.65 5.41 1.56
N THR A 264 -4.71 4.62 2.09
CA THR A 264 -5.00 3.45 2.92
C THR A 264 -4.70 3.79 4.38
N PHE A 265 -5.45 3.20 5.31
CA PHE A 265 -5.24 3.34 6.75
C PHE A 265 -5.75 2.10 7.48
N SER A 266 -5.30 1.91 8.72
CA SER A 266 -5.79 0.86 9.61
C SER A 266 -7.33 0.84 9.60
N PRO A 267 -7.97 -0.32 9.35
CA PRO A 267 -9.42 -0.39 9.24
C PRO A 267 -10.13 0.19 10.48
N VAL A 268 -11.03 1.15 10.27
CA VAL A 268 -11.85 1.76 11.31
C VAL A 268 -13.33 1.50 11.05
N THR A 269 -14.12 1.34 12.12
CA THR A 269 -15.58 1.30 12.02
C THR A 269 -16.12 2.73 12.05
N ALA A 270 -16.70 3.20 10.95
CA ALA A 270 -17.22 4.56 10.81
C ALA A 270 -18.49 4.59 9.96
N ARG A 271 -19.37 5.56 10.22
CA ARG A 271 -20.53 5.85 9.35
C ARG A 271 -20.27 7.01 8.40
N TYR A 272 -19.41 7.95 8.80
CA TYR A 272 -19.12 9.16 8.04
C TYR A 272 -17.65 9.21 7.67
N VAL A 273 -17.37 9.59 6.43
CA VAL A 273 -16.03 9.90 5.92
C VAL A 273 -16.02 11.36 5.50
N LYS A 274 -15.09 12.14 6.04
CA LYS A 274 -14.91 13.55 5.71
C LYS A 274 -13.52 13.79 5.14
N VAL A 275 -13.46 14.56 4.06
CA VAL A 275 -12.22 15.18 3.60
C VAL A 275 -12.26 16.63 4.07
N TYR A 276 -11.42 16.96 5.04
CA TYR A 276 -11.26 18.32 5.53
C TYR A 276 -10.18 19.02 4.72
N LEU A 277 -10.57 20.02 3.96
CA LEU A 277 -9.78 20.68 2.93
C LEU A 277 -9.21 21.97 3.51
N ILE A 278 -7.96 21.92 3.95
CA ILE A 278 -7.33 22.96 4.77
C ILE A 278 -6.89 24.13 3.89
N GLN A 279 -6.11 23.87 2.84
CA GLN A 279 -5.48 24.90 2.01
C GLN A 279 -5.54 24.53 0.53
N ARG A 280 -5.95 25.48 -0.32
CA ARG A 280 -6.00 25.31 -1.77
C ARG A 280 -4.62 25.35 -2.39
N ALA A 281 -4.40 24.56 -3.44
CA ALA A 281 -3.15 24.58 -4.21
C ALA A 281 -3.15 25.61 -5.34
N THR A 282 -4.32 26.14 -5.70
CA THR A 282 -4.52 27.08 -6.81
C THR A 282 -5.35 28.29 -6.35
N ALA A 283 -5.55 29.26 -7.23
CA ALA A 283 -6.45 30.39 -6.96
C ALA A 283 -7.94 29.99 -6.95
N TYR A 284 -8.29 28.84 -7.51
CA TYR A 284 -9.66 28.28 -7.54
C TYR A 284 -9.99 27.54 -6.25
N GLY A 285 -11.24 27.08 -6.10
CA GLY A 285 -11.71 26.26 -4.97
C GLY A 285 -11.05 24.86 -4.90
N PHE A 286 -11.70 23.94 -4.21
CA PHE A 286 -11.37 22.51 -4.26
C PHE A 286 -12.36 21.80 -5.18
N SER A 287 -11.87 20.87 -5.99
CA SER A 287 -12.71 20.11 -6.91
C SER A 287 -12.29 18.65 -7.01
N LEU A 288 -13.30 17.78 -6.88
CA LEU A 288 -13.16 16.33 -6.93
C LEU A 288 -14.06 15.80 -8.04
N TYR A 289 -13.45 15.00 -8.93
CA TYR A 289 -14.19 14.10 -9.79
C TYR A 289 -14.81 12.96 -8.97
N GLU A 290 -14.08 12.38 -8.02
CA GLU A 290 -14.60 11.31 -7.17
C GLU A 290 -13.96 11.30 -5.77
N LEU A 291 -14.75 10.86 -4.80
CA LEU A 291 -14.41 10.51 -3.43
C LEU A 291 -14.96 9.10 -3.19
N GLU A 292 -14.04 8.15 -3.11
CA GLU A 292 -14.36 6.73 -2.95
C GLU A 292 -13.96 6.28 -1.54
N ALA A 293 -14.66 5.33 -0.93
CA ALA A 293 -14.31 4.72 0.36
C ALA A 293 -14.43 3.20 0.27
N TYR A 294 -13.56 2.43 0.91
CA TYR A 294 -13.53 0.96 0.78
C TYR A 294 -13.31 0.27 2.12
N ALA A 295 -13.96 -0.89 2.33
CA ALA A 295 -13.88 -1.68 3.55
C ALA A 295 -12.58 -2.49 3.70
N SER A 296 -11.82 -2.62 2.62
CA SER A 296 -10.57 -3.35 2.59
C SER A 296 -9.59 -2.63 1.67
N ALA A 297 -8.30 -2.72 1.99
CA ALA A 297 -7.24 -2.36 1.06
C ALA A 297 -7.25 -3.25 -0.21
N SER A 298 -7.93 -4.41 -0.16
CA SER A 298 -8.02 -5.41 -1.22
C SER A 298 -9.01 -5.07 -2.34
N GLY A 299 -8.86 -3.87 -2.91
CA GLY A 299 -9.26 -3.56 -4.29
C GLY A 299 -8.13 -3.79 -5.30
N GLY A 300 -7.08 -4.51 -4.91
CA GLY A 300 -5.98 -4.97 -5.75
C GLY A 300 -5.00 -5.78 -4.92
N THR A 301 -4.45 -6.84 -5.48
CA THR A 301 -3.39 -7.67 -4.89
C THR A 301 -2.03 -6.93 -4.78
N GLY A 302 -2.00 -5.59 -4.70
CA GLY A 302 -0.82 -4.75 -4.96
C GLY A 302 -0.79 -3.40 -4.23
N GLY A 303 -1.18 -3.35 -2.95
CA GLY A 303 -0.90 -2.20 -2.09
C GLY A 303 0.52 -2.28 -1.49
N VAL A 304 1.12 -1.14 -1.16
CA VAL A 304 2.54 -1.06 -0.74
C VAL A 304 2.89 -1.95 0.45
N ALA A 305 1.97 -2.18 1.39
CA ALA A 305 2.21 -3.09 2.52
C ALA A 305 2.42 -4.54 2.07
N ALA A 306 1.69 -5.00 1.05
CA ALA A 306 1.89 -6.32 0.47
C ALA A 306 3.22 -6.40 -0.29
N VAL A 307 3.61 -5.32 -0.98
CA VAL A 307 4.92 -5.21 -1.63
C VAL A 307 6.04 -5.27 -0.57
N LYS A 308 5.91 -4.52 0.53
CA LYS A 308 6.85 -4.53 1.66
C LYS A 308 6.99 -5.93 2.24
N GLN A 309 5.88 -6.65 2.43
CA GLN A 309 5.93 -8.02 2.93
C GLN A 309 6.67 -8.95 1.96
N ARG A 310 6.43 -8.84 0.64
CA ARG A 310 7.19 -9.63 -0.36
C ARG A 310 8.69 -9.33 -0.32
N VAL A 311 9.06 -8.06 -0.18
CA VAL A 311 10.47 -7.65 -0.05
C VAL A 311 11.07 -8.28 1.22
N LEU A 312 10.38 -8.18 2.37
CA LEU A 312 10.83 -8.81 3.62
C LEU A 312 10.97 -10.33 3.46
N ASP A 313 9.95 -11.01 2.96
CA ASP A 313 9.96 -12.47 2.76
C ASP A 313 11.13 -12.89 1.87
N TYR A 314 11.42 -12.13 0.81
CA TYR A 314 12.57 -12.35 -0.05
C TYR A 314 13.89 -12.18 0.71
N LEU A 315 14.05 -11.08 1.46
CA LEU A 315 15.24 -10.82 2.27
C LEU A 315 15.48 -11.91 3.33
N TYR A 316 14.43 -12.41 3.97
CA TYR A 316 14.51 -13.56 4.87
C TYR A 316 14.89 -14.84 4.11
N GLY A 317 14.32 -15.07 2.93
CA GLY A 317 14.56 -16.26 2.11
C GLY A 317 15.98 -16.38 1.55
N ILE A 318 16.64 -15.27 1.23
CA ILE A 318 18.02 -15.29 0.74
C ILE A 318 19.05 -15.47 1.86
N SER A 319 18.70 -15.16 3.11
CA SER A 319 19.63 -15.24 4.25
C SER A 319 20.16 -16.65 4.48
N GLY A 320 21.47 -16.83 4.34
CA GLY A 320 22.16 -18.12 4.42
C GLY A 320 22.58 -18.68 3.05
N ASN A 321 22.06 -18.13 1.96
CA ASN A 321 22.27 -18.64 0.60
C ASN A 321 22.88 -17.59 -0.33
N HIS A 322 22.37 -16.37 -0.30
CA HIS A 322 22.78 -15.31 -1.23
C HIS A 322 22.90 -13.95 -0.54
N THR A 323 23.70 -13.07 -1.13
CA THR A 323 23.89 -11.67 -0.73
C THR A 323 23.63 -10.75 -1.92
N ILE A 324 22.80 -9.73 -1.72
CA ILE A 324 22.55 -8.66 -2.69
C ILE A 324 23.73 -7.67 -2.63
N VAL A 325 24.23 -7.21 -3.78
CA VAL A 325 25.31 -6.22 -3.82
C VAL A 325 24.86 -4.91 -4.44
N GLY A 326 25.33 -3.81 -3.84
CA GLY A 326 24.91 -2.47 -4.20
C GLY A 326 26.02 -1.44 -4.13
N ILE A 327 25.63 -0.22 -4.48
CA ILE A 327 26.46 0.97 -4.30
C ILE A 327 25.59 2.16 -3.92
N GLU A 328 26.13 3.01 -3.05
CA GLU A 328 25.56 4.32 -2.74
C GLU A 328 25.79 5.30 -3.90
N ASN A 329 24.80 6.10 -4.25
CA ASN A 329 24.91 7.14 -5.28
C ASN A 329 24.95 8.52 -4.60
N LYS A 330 26.17 8.96 -4.28
CA LYS A 330 26.43 10.13 -3.42
C LYS A 330 25.93 11.45 -4.00
N ASN A 331 25.84 11.56 -5.33
CA ASN A 331 25.38 12.79 -5.99
C ASN A 331 23.90 12.74 -6.37
N ALA A 332 23.05 13.37 -5.55
CA ALA A 332 21.61 13.50 -5.82
C ALA A 332 21.28 14.20 -7.16
N GLY A 333 22.19 15.00 -7.73
CA GLY A 333 22.02 15.61 -9.05
C GLY A 333 22.23 14.64 -10.21
N THR A 334 22.98 13.56 -10.00
CA THR A 334 23.22 12.47 -10.97
C THR A 334 23.08 11.12 -10.27
N PRO A 335 21.86 10.75 -9.82
CA PRO A 335 21.62 9.66 -8.88
C PRO A 335 21.89 8.24 -9.42
N THR A 336 22.59 8.12 -10.55
CA THR A 336 22.96 6.85 -11.20
C THR A 336 24.45 6.73 -11.52
N SER A 337 25.24 7.79 -11.31
CA SER A 337 26.64 7.84 -11.77
C SER A 337 27.49 6.69 -11.24
N ASP A 338 27.35 6.38 -9.95
CA ASP A 338 28.16 5.39 -9.27
C ASP A 338 27.71 3.96 -9.63
N SER A 339 26.39 3.74 -9.70
CA SER A 339 25.78 2.49 -10.19
C SER A 339 26.21 2.16 -11.63
N ASN A 340 26.22 3.15 -12.51
CA ASN A 340 26.66 2.99 -13.90
C ASN A 340 28.17 2.70 -13.99
N THR A 341 28.96 3.30 -13.10
CA THR A 341 30.41 3.04 -13.02
C THR A 341 30.67 1.60 -12.60
N ILE A 342 29.96 1.08 -11.60
CA ILE A 342 30.05 -0.33 -11.21
C ILE A 342 29.64 -1.24 -12.37
N ALA A 343 28.50 -0.98 -13.01
CA ALA A 343 28.02 -1.80 -14.12
C ALA A 343 29.03 -1.85 -15.30
N SER A 344 29.73 -0.75 -15.56
CA SER A 344 30.80 -0.67 -16.56
C SER A 344 32.03 -1.51 -16.18
N ILE A 345 32.40 -1.53 -14.90
CA ILE A 345 33.55 -2.32 -14.40
C ILE A 345 33.24 -3.81 -14.40
N THR A 346 32.06 -4.19 -13.93
CA THR A 346 31.71 -5.60 -13.66
C THR A 346 31.01 -6.29 -14.83
N GLY A 347 30.43 -5.52 -15.75
CA GLY A 347 29.51 -6.02 -16.77
C GLY A 347 28.14 -6.43 -16.22
N ARG A 348 27.85 -6.19 -14.93
CA ARG A 348 26.57 -6.53 -14.29
C ARG A 348 26.05 -5.36 -13.45
N THR A 349 24.75 -5.12 -13.52
CA THR A 349 24.11 -3.98 -12.81
C THR A 349 23.89 -4.32 -11.33
N PRO A 350 24.24 -3.41 -10.39
CA PRO A 350 23.92 -3.59 -8.97
C PRO A 350 22.43 -3.82 -8.72
N SER A 351 22.11 -4.73 -7.80
CA SER A 351 20.73 -5.08 -7.40
C SER A 351 20.22 -4.26 -6.22
N LEU A 352 21.12 -3.55 -5.53
CA LEU A 352 20.80 -2.58 -4.50
C LEU A 352 21.29 -1.19 -4.92
N TRP A 353 20.37 -0.24 -4.96
CA TRP A 353 20.63 1.16 -5.25
C TRP A 353 20.50 1.99 -3.97
N GLY A 354 21.55 2.72 -3.62
CA GLY A 354 21.58 3.62 -2.46
C GLY A 354 21.49 5.09 -2.82
N GLY A 355 20.83 5.87 -1.96
CA GLY A 355 20.79 7.33 -2.02
C GLY A 355 20.69 7.97 -0.63
N ASP A 356 21.00 9.27 -0.56
CA ASP A 356 20.97 10.05 0.67
C ASP A 356 20.12 11.31 0.53
N PHE A 357 19.15 11.49 1.43
CA PHE A 357 18.40 12.75 1.55
C PHE A 357 19.32 13.95 1.84
N GLY A 358 20.46 13.68 2.47
CA GLY A 358 21.63 14.55 2.56
C GLY A 358 21.38 15.90 3.22
N PHE A 359 22.40 16.75 3.07
CA PHE A 359 22.52 18.07 3.66
C PHE A 359 23.01 19.09 2.65
N GLY A 360 22.80 20.37 2.98
CA GLY A 360 23.27 21.46 2.14
C GLY A 360 22.46 21.61 0.86
N SER A 361 22.77 22.66 0.09
CA SER A 361 21.95 23.07 -1.05
C SER A 361 21.93 22.03 -2.17
N GLN A 362 23.04 21.34 -2.44
CA GLN A 362 23.09 20.35 -3.52
C GLN A 362 22.16 19.17 -3.25
N ALA A 363 22.22 18.55 -2.06
CA ALA A 363 21.34 17.43 -1.75
C ALA A 363 19.89 17.88 -1.66
N VAL A 364 19.62 18.93 -0.85
CA VAL A 364 18.25 19.41 -0.58
C VAL A 364 17.52 19.81 -1.87
N ASN A 365 18.17 20.54 -2.76
CA ASN A 365 17.54 21.00 -4.01
C ASN A 365 17.32 19.88 -5.02
N ASN A 366 18.05 18.76 -4.92
CA ASN A 366 17.99 17.63 -5.86
C ASN A 366 17.28 16.39 -5.29
N ARG A 367 16.66 16.45 -4.11
CA ARG A 367 15.93 15.30 -3.52
C ARG A 367 14.92 14.69 -4.47
N TRP A 368 14.19 15.49 -5.25
CA TRP A 368 13.23 14.96 -6.23
C TRP A 368 13.88 14.18 -7.37
N ASN A 369 15.11 14.50 -7.77
CA ASN A 369 15.85 13.70 -8.75
C ASN A 369 16.18 12.32 -8.17
N MET A 370 16.67 12.29 -6.94
CA MET A 370 16.92 11.05 -6.19
C MET A 370 15.65 10.22 -6.03
N ILE A 371 14.52 10.84 -5.67
CA ILE A 371 13.24 10.14 -5.45
C ILE A 371 12.67 9.58 -6.75
N ASN A 372 12.76 10.32 -7.86
CA ASN A 372 12.35 9.79 -9.15
C ASN A 372 13.23 8.61 -9.59
N GLU A 373 14.54 8.66 -9.30
CA GLU A 373 15.41 7.54 -9.61
C GLU A 373 15.17 6.33 -8.71
N ALA A 374 14.89 6.51 -7.42
CA ALA A 374 14.47 5.44 -6.53
C ALA A 374 13.26 4.68 -7.11
N LYS A 375 12.25 5.39 -7.63
CA LYS A 375 11.10 4.76 -8.33
C LYS A 375 11.56 3.95 -9.55
N ASN A 376 12.43 4.52 -10.37
CA ASN A 376 12.93 3.85 -11.58
C ASN A 376 13.68 2.56 -11.23
N GLN A 377 14.52 2.59 -10.19
CA GLN A 377 15.32 1.45 -9.76
C GLN A 377 14.43 0.35 -9.18
N PHE A 378 13.47 0.71 -8.33
CA PHE A 378 12.51 -0.25 -7.78
C PHE A 378 11.66 -0.90 -8.89
N ASN A 379 11.22 -0.13 -9.88
CA ASN A 379 10.46 -0.63 -11.03
C ASN A 379 11.28 -1.58 -11.93
N LYS A 380 12.61 -1.45 -11.94
CA LYS A 380 13.52 -2.41 -12.61
C LYS A 380 13.76 -3.68 -11.79
N GLY A 381 13.26 -3.75 -10.56
CA GLY A 381 13.45 -4.88 -9.64
C GLY A 381 14.60 -4.72 -8.65
N ALA A 382 15.30 -3.57 -8.62
CA ALA A 382 16.33 -3.31 -7.63
C ALA A 382 15.69 -3.09 -6.24
N LEU A 383 16.46 -3.35 -5.18
CA LEU A 383 16.15 -2.79 -3.87
C LEU A 383 16.59 -1.33 -3.80
N VAL A 384 15.82 -0.52 -3.08
CA VAL A 384 16.13 0.88 -2.81
C VAL A 384 16.46 1.03 -1.34
N THR A 385 17.65 1.52 -1.03
CA THR A 385 18.02 1.95 0.33
C THR A 385 18.21 3.45 0.35
N LEU A 386 17.61 4.12 1.34
CA LEU A 386 17.75 5.55 1.54
C LEU A 386 18.27 5.83 2.95
N MET A 387 19.37 6.56 3.04
CA MET A 387 19.88 7.10 4.30
C MET A 387 19.55 8.58 4.43
N TYR A 388 19.87 9.14 5.59
CA TYR A 388 19.69 10.57 5.83
C TYR A 388 20.83 11.10 6.69
N HIS A 389 21.62 12.03 6.14
CA HIS A 389 22.50 12.93 6.88
C HIS A 389 21.82 14.28 7.15
N PRO A 390 20.92 14.41 8.14
CA PRO A 390 20.26 15.66 8.44
C PRO A 390 21.18 16.65 9.16
N CYS A 391 20.99 17.93 8.90
CA CYS A 391 21.42 18.98 9.82
C CYS A 391 20.77 18.80 11.21
N ALA A 392 21.39 19.32 12.27
CA ALA A 392 20.81 19.29 13.61
C ALA A 392 19.56 20.21 13.71
N PRO A 393 18.50 19.86 14.47
CA PRO A 393 17.24 20.64 14.56
C PRO A 393 17.38 22.00 15.25
N THR A 394 18.60 22.37 15.66
CA THR A 394 18.97 23.71 16.11
C THR A 394 19.14 24.72 14.95
N ARG A 395 19.03 24.27 13.71
CA ARG A 395 19.24 25.07 12.49
C ARG A 395 18.44 24.55 11.29
N ASP A 396 18.49 25.30 10.20
CA ASP A 396 17.88 24.93 8.91
C ASP A 396 18.55 23.70 8.26
N GLU A 397 18.08 23.32 7.07
CA GLU A 397 18.59 22.16 6.32
C GLU A 397 19.80 22.46 5.42
N TYR A 398 20.24 23.72 5.36
CA TYR A 398 21.37 24.15 4.54
C TYR A 398 22.62 24.27 5.41
N CYS A 399 23.17 23.12 5.80
CA CYS A 399 24.41 23.06 6.58
C CYS A 399 25.56 22.41 5.80
N SER A 400 26.75 22.46 6.37
CA SER A 400 27.97 21.86 5.84
C SER A 400 28.29 20.52 6.52
N TRP A 401 29.25 19.79 5.98
CA TRP A 401 29.77 18.57 6.63
C TRP A 401 30.30 18.87 8.03
N ASP A 402 30.95 20.03 8.21
CA ASP A 402 31.48 20.48 9.50
C ASP A 402 30.39 20.67 10.57
N ASP A 403 29.14 20.87 10.13
CA ASP A 403 28.00 21.02 11.04
C ASP A 403 27.35 19.69 11.43
N ILE A 404 27.57 18.62 10.66
CA ILE A 404 26.93 17.33 10.86
C ILE A 404 27.88 16.32 11.50
N GLY A 405 29.11 16.22 11.00
CA GLY A 405 30.00 15.09 11.29
C GLY A 405 31.49 15.30 11.02
N ALA A 406 32.02 16.52 11.01
CA ALA A 406 33.48 16.68 11.05
C ALA A 406 34.05 16.48 12.47
N GLY A 407 35.38 16.41 12.60
CA GLY A 407 36.09 16.24 13.87
C GLY A 407 35.78 17.30 14.95
N ASN A 408 35.07 18.37 14.60
CA ASN A 408 34.57 19.43 15.50
C ASN A 408 33.06 19.69 15.36
N ALA A 409 32.26 18.72 14.90
CA ALA A 409 30.83 18.91 14.70
C ALA A 409 30.16 19.51 15.95
N ALA A 410 29.29 20.50 15.75
CA ALA A 410 28.57 21.18 16.82
C ALA A 410 27.53 20.23 17.46
N LYS A 411 28.02 19.31 18.29
CA LYS A 411 27.21 18.30 18.98
C LYS A 411 26.15 18.97 19.82
N LEU A 412 24.98 18.33 19.88
CA LEU A 412 23.96 18.76 20.82
C LEU A 412 24.45 18.51 22.25
N THR A 413 24.32 19.51 23.12
CA THR A 413 24.51 19.31 24.55
C THR A 413 23.50 18.30 25.09
N SER A 414 23.78 17.66 26.23
CA SER A 414 22.82 16.74 26.87
C SER A 414 21.47 17.38 27.14
N ALA A 415 21.43 18.67 27.46
CA ALA A 415 20.20 19.43 27.65
C ALA A 415 19.43 19.61 26.33
N GLN A 416 20.11 19.95 25.23
CA GLN A 416 19.49 20.05 23.91
C GLN A 416 18.99 18.70 23.41
N PHE A 417 19.74 17.63 23.64
CA PHE A 417 19.31 16.28 23.27
C PHE A 417 18.08 15.85 24.10
N THR A 418 18.05 16.19 25.39
CA THR A 418 16.86 15.96 26.23
C THR A 418 15.65 16.72 25.69
N GLN A 419 15.81 17.98 25.28
CA GLN A 419 14.73 18.72 24.61
C GLN A 419 14.29 17.99 23.34
N LEU A 420 15.23 17.65 22.46
CA LEU A 420 14.95 16.94 21.21
C LEU A 420 14.14 15.65 21.41
N THR A 421 14.39 14.89 22.48
CA THR A 421 13.67 13.65 22.79
C THR A 421 12.44 13.84 23.68
N THR A 422 12.08 15.07 24.04
CA THR A 422 10.92 15.38 24.89
C THR A 422 9.81 16.04 24.07
N PRO A 423 8.65 15.36 23.90
CA PRO A 423 7.52 15.91 23.16
C PRO A 423 7.11 17.32 23.60
N GLY A 424 6.83 18.19 22.62
CA GLY A 424 6.34 19.55 22.83
C GLY A 424 7.40 20.62 23.09
N THR A 425 8.68 20.25 23.28
CA THR A 425 9.76 21.25 23.36
C THR A 425 10.08 21.86 21.98
N SER A 426 10.81 22.97 21.96
CA SER A 426 11.20 23.64 20.73
C SER A 426 12.02 22.75 19.79
N LEU A 427 13.03 22.03 20.30
CA LEU A 427 13.87 21.14 19.48
C LEU A 427 13.13 19.89 19.01
N TYR A 428 12.25 19.33 19.84
CA TYR A 428 11.36 18.25 19.40
C TYR A 428 10.47 18.71 18.24
N ASN A 429 9.79 19.85 18.39
CA ASN A 429 8.91 20.38 17.35
C ASN A 429 9.68 20.73 16.06
N ALA A 430 10.91 21.24 16.18
CA ALA A 430 11.79 21.48 15.04
C ALA A 430 12.17 20.17 14.32
N TRP A 431 12.44 19.10 15.06
CA TRP A 431 12.69 17.78 14.48
C TRP A 431 11.44 17.21 13.80
N ILE A 432 10.27 17.33 14.43
CA ILE A 432 8.99 16.95 13.82
C ILE A 432 8.77 17.70 12.50
N GLY A 433 9.03 19.01 12.45
CA GLY A 433 8.96 19.78 11.21
C GLY A 433 9.95 19.31 10.13
N ARG A 434 11.12 18.79 10.51
CA ARG A 434 12.05 18.14 9.56
C ARG A 434 11.45 16.84 9.01
N LEU A 435 10.85 16.04 9.89
CA LEU A 435 10.18 14.80 9.49
C LEU A 435 8.95 15.05 8.61
N ASP A 436 8.24 16.17 8.79
CA ASP A 436 7.18 16.63 7.87
C ASP A 436 7.71 16.80 6.44
N THR A 437 8.85 17.48 6.29
CA THR A 437 9.51 17.65 4.99
C THR A 437 9.94 16.31 4.41
N LEU A 438 10.60 15.47 5.21
CA LEU A 438 11.07 14.15 4.79
C LEU A 438 9.92 13.23 4.35
N ALA A 439 8.83 13.21 5.12
CA ALA A 439 7.66 12.38 4.84
C ALA A 439 7.02 12.70 3.48
N THR A 440 7.17 13.92 2.97
CA THR A 440 6.66 14.28 1.63
C THR A 440 7.28 13.42 0.53
N TYR A 441 8.58 13.14 0.64
CA TYR A 441 9.29 12.31 -0.33
C TYR A 441 9.00 10.82 -0.15
N LEU A 442 8.99 10.36 1.10
CA LEU A 442 8.71 8.95 1.42
C LEU A 442 7.26 8.56 1.06
N GLN A 443 6.31 9.48 1.27
CA GLN A 443 4.91 9.29 0.86
C GLN A 443 4.76 9.22 -0.65
N ASP A 444 5.54 10.00 -1.41
CA ASP A 444 5.50 9.93 -2.86
C ASP A 444 6.05 8.58 -3.38
N LEU A 445 7.08 8.01 -2.74
CA LEU A 445 7.51 6.64 -3.00
C LEU A 445 6.41 5.62 -2.68
N GLU A 446 5.74 5.76 -1.53
CA GLU A 446 4.61 4.92 -1.13
C GLU A 446 3.45 4.96 -2.13
N ASN A 447 3.06 6.15 -2.57
CA ASN A 447 2.00 6.36 -3.55
C ASN A 447 2.32 5.67 -4.90
N ASN A 448 3.60 5.37 -5.15
CA ASN A 448 4.08 4.65 -6.32
C ASN A 448 4.47 3.19 -5.99
N ASN A 449 3.99 2.64 -4.86
CA ASN A 449 4.25 1.27 -4.40
C ASN A 449 5.75 0.94 -4.22
N VAL A 450 6.60 1.93 -3.99
CA VAL A 450 8.04 1.73 -3.79
C VAL A 450 8.34 1.50 -2.31
N VAL A 451 8.97 0.37 -2.02
CA VAL A 451 9.45 0.00 -0.68
C VAL A 451 10.88 0.51 -0.49
N VAL A 452 11.14 1.08 0.68
CA VAL A 452 12.44 1.70 1.01
C VAL A 452 13.07 1.01 2.21
N LEU A 453 14.32 0.57 2.07
CA LEU A 453 15.18 0.23 3.20
C LEU A 453 15.68 1.55 3.81
N PHE A 454 15.01 2.03 4.84
CA PHE A 454 15.27 3.36 5.42
C PHE A 454 16.27 3.27 6.57
N ARG A 455 17.40 3.98 6.44
CA ARG A 455 18.59 3.92 7.31
C ARG A 455 18.84 5.25 8.07
N PRO A 456 17.94 5.70 8.96
CA PRO A 456 18.14 6.95 9.69
C PRO A 456 19.17 6.80 10.81
N PHE A 457 19.88 7.89 11.13
CA PHE A 457 20.82 7.99 12.24
C PHE A 457 21.91 6.90 12.24
N HIS A 458 22.37 6.49 11.05
CA HIS A 458 23.44 5.50 10.89
C HIS A 458 24.72 5.91 11.64
N GLU A 459 25.53 4.92 12.00
CA GLU A 459 26.78 5.08 12.76
C GLU A 459 26.64 5.81 14.11
N MET A 460 25.52 5.66 14.81
CA MET A 460 25.28 6.36 16.07
C MET A 460 26.30 6.04 17.19
N ASN A 461 27.07 4.96 17.06
CA ASN A 461 28.15 4.58 17.96
C ASN A 461 29.53 5.17 17.60
N GLN A 462 29.69 5.88 16.48
CA GLN A 462 30.96 6.49 16.06
C GLN A 462 31.28 7.82 16.78
N CYS A 463 30.30 8.41 17.47
CA CYS A 463 30.44 9.69 18.17
C CYS A 463 30.91 10.86 17.27
N VAL A 464 30.73 10.75 15.96
CA VAL A 464 31.06 11.78 14.97
C VAL A 464 29.86 12.69 14.73
N PHE A 465 28.71 12.08 14.46
CA PHE A 465 27.49 12.81 14.14
C PHE A 465 26.80 13.45 15.35
N TRP A 466 26.00 14.50 15.13
CA TRP A 466 25.25 15.15 16.22
C TRP A 466 24.22 14.22 16.89
N TRP A 467 23.73 13.20 16.17
CA TRP A 467 22.83 12.18 16.73
C TRP A 467 23.57 11.06 17.45
N ALA A 468 24.90 10.97 17.30
CA ALA A 468 25.72 9.88 17.81
C ALA A 468 26.17 10.11 19.26
N CYS A 469 26.71 9.09 19.91
CA CYS A 469 27.25 9.14 21.29
C CYS A 469 26.24 9.38 22.42
N HIS A 470 24.93 9.38 22.15
CA HIS A 470 23.90 9.49 23.17
C HIS A 470 23.41 8.08 23.57
N LYS A 471 24.01 7.52 24.62
CA LYS A 471 23.75 6.14 25.09
C LYS A 471 22.48 6.04 25.95
N GLY A 472 21.87 4.86 25.96
CA GLY A 472 20.78 4.49 26.87
C GLY A 472 19.39 4.85 26.36
N ALA A 473 18.37 4.53 27.17
CA ALA A 473 16.96 4.60 26.77
C ALA A 473 16.44 6.01 26.41
N ASN A 474 17.15 7.06 26.81
CA ASN A 474 16.83 8.47 26.48
C ASN A 474 17.80 9.06 25.45
N GLY A 475 18.71 8.25 24.90
CA GLY A 475 19.71 8.65 23.93
C GLY A 475 19.23 8.49 22.48
N THR A 476 20.14 8.14 21.56
CA THR A 476 19.82 7.97 20.13
C THR A 476 18.74 6.93 19.89
N ALA A 477 18.68 5.89 20.72
CA ALA A 477 17.60 4.90 20.71
C ALA A 477 16.21 5.57 20.81
N LYS A 478 16.05 6.57 21.69
CA LYS A 478 14.78 7.30 21.83
C LYS A 478 14.46 8.15 20.61
N LEU A 479 15.47 8.81 20.04
CA LEU A 479 15.31 9.63 18.84
C LEU A 479 14.90 8.77 17.63
N TYR A 480 15.46 7.56 17.52
CA TYR A 480 15.06 6.56 16.52
C TYR A 480 13.58 6.18 16.69
N GLN A 481 13.16 5.85 17.92
CA GLN A 481 11.76 5.52 18.23
C GLN A 481 10.79 6.66 17.90
N ILE A 482 11.13 7.91 18.27
CA ILE A 482 10.31 9.10 17.94
C ILE A 482 10.16 9.25 16.42
N THR A 483 11.25 9.06 15.68
CA THR A 483 11.25 9.17 14.22
C THR A 483 10.42 8.05 13.59
N HIS A 484 10.54 6.83 14.11
CA HIS A 484 9.69 5.70 13.73
C HIS A 484 8.22 5.98 13.97
N ASP A 485 7.84 6.28 15.20
CA ASP A 485 6.43 6.47 15.57
C ASP A 485 5.80 7.65 14.84
N TYR A 486 6.58 8.68 14.55
CA TYR A 486 6.09 9.79 13.75
C TYR A 486 5.87 9.38 12.28
N LEU A 487 6.85 8.77 11.61
CA LEU A 487 6.70 8.39 10.20
C LEU A 487 5.69 7.25 10.00
N VAL A 488 5.63 6.28 10.90
CA VAL A 488 4.71 5.13 10.78
C VAL A 488 3.34 5.48 11.36
N ASN A 489 3.26 5.88 12.63
CA ASN A 489 1.97 6.01 13.30
C ASN A 489 1.30 7.37 13.02
N THR A 490 2.08 8.44 12.87
CA THR A 490 1.52 9.79 12.64
C THR A 490 1.35 10.08 11.16
N LYS A 491 2.31 9.70 10.31
CA LYS A 491 2.22 9.88 8.85
C LYS A 491 1.56 8.72 8.12
N GLY A 492 1.46 7.55 8.76
CA GLY A 492 0.82 6.38 8.15
C GLY A 492 1.67 5.73 7.07
N LEU A 493 3.00 5.92 7.07
CA LEU A 493 3.85 5.34 6.03
C LEU A 493 4.00 3.83 6.22
N GLU A 494 3.54 3.06 5.24
CA GLU A 494 3.58 1.59 5.23
C GLU A 494 4.74 1.03 4.41
N ASN A 495 5.42 1.88 3.62
CA ASN A 495 6.43 1.46 2.65
C ASN A 495 7.87 1.35 3.19
N LEU A 496 8.09 1.62 4.48
CA LEU A 496 9.43 1.65 5.07
C LEU A 496 9.80 0.31 5.72
N ILE A 497 10.94 -0.24 5.33
CA ILE A 497 11.67 -1.29 6.05
C ILE A 497 12.74 -0.59 6.89
N TRP A 498 12.64 -0.71 8.21
CA TRP A 498 13.50 0.03 9.13
C TRP A 498 14.85 -0.66 9.31
N VAL A 499 15.93 0.06 8.99
CA VAL A 499 17.29 -0.46 9.10
C VAL A 499 17.99 0.25 10.25
N TRP A 500 18.39 -0.50 11.28
CA TRP A 500 19.20 0.01 12.38
C TRP A 500 20.67 -0.23 12.04
N ASN A 501 21.45 0.85 11.92
CA ASN A 501 22.80 0.79 11.35
C ASN A 501 23.86 1.31 12.32
N VAL A 502 24.85 0.47 12.64
CA VAL A 502 25.97 0.76 13.56
C VAL A 502 27.31 0.66 12.84
N GLN A 503 28.39 1.18 13.44
CA GLN A 503 29.76 1.18 12.93
C GLN A 503 30.64 0.07 13.56
N ASP A 504 31.63 -0.46 12.83
CA ASP A 504 32.45 -1.63 13.19
C ASP A 504 33.65 -1.35 14.12
N PHE A 505 33.40 -1.07 15.40
CA PHE A 505 34.48 -0.94 16.39
C PHE A 505 34.87 -2.24 17.09
N SER A 506 36.10 -2.30 17.62
CA SER A 506 36.61 -3.47 18.36
C SER A 506 35.82 -3.77 19.64
N ASN A 507 35.18 -2.77 20.22
CA ASN A 507 34.33 -2.87 21.41
C ASN A 507 32.83 -3.04 21.09
N LEU A 508 32.44 -3.25 19.83
CA LEU A 508 31.04 -3.31 19.38
C LEU A 508 30.18 -4.24 20.24
N SER A 509 30.69 -5.42 20.58
CA SER A 509 29.97 -6.43 21.38
C SER A 509 29.52 -5.93 22.75
N THR A 510 30.20 -4.92 23.31
CA THR A 510 29.92 -4.34 24.63
C THR A 510 29.11 -3.04 24.58
N GLU A 511 29.11 -2.33 23.45
CA GLU A 511 28.47 -1.01 23.37
C GLU A 511 27.15 -1.00 22.59
N ILE A 512 26.96 -1.95 21.67
CA ILE A 512 25.85 -1.98 20.72
C ILE A 512 24.46 -1.92 21.41
N ASP A 513 24.32 -2.57 22.57
CA ASP A 513 23.04 -2.62 23.31
C ASP A 513 22.63 -1.23 23.84
N ALA A 514 23.59 -0.32 24.08
CA ALA A 514 23.30 1.03 24.54
C ALA A 514 22.64 1.91 23.46
N TYR A 515 22.67 1.49 22.20
CA TYR A 515 22.08 2.19 21.05
C TYR A 515 20.89 1.45 20.44
N ASN A 516 20.53 0.28 20.96
CA ASN A 516 19.47 -0.56 20.42
C ASN A 516 18.09 0.10 20.64
N PRO A 517 17.33 0.43 19.57
CA PRO A 517 16.02 1.06 19.70
C PRO A 517 14.93 0.08 20.18
N GLY A 518 15.24 -1.20 20.30
CA GLY A 518 14.31 -2.28 20.64
C GLY A 518 13.83 -3.02 19.40
N SER A 519 13.55 -4.32 19.55
CA SER A 519 13.19 -5.21 18.44
C SER A 519 11.89 -4.84 17.72
N ALA A 520 11.03 -4.00 18.30
CA ALA A 520 9.82 -3.52 17.65
C ALA A 520 10.08 -2.39 16.63
N TYR A 521 11.28 -1.78 16.64
CA TYR A 521 11.55 -0.54 15.92
C TYR A 521 12.42 -0.70 14.67
N PHE A 522 13.03 -1.86 14.44
CA PHE A 522 13.83 -2.13 13.25
C PHE A 522 13.47 -3.48 12.64
N ASP A 523 13.57 -3.58 11.32
CA ASP A 523 13.38 -4.81 10.54
C ASP A 523 14.72 -5.49 10.21
N ILE A 524 15.79 -4.71 10.02
CA ILE A 524 17.13 -5.17 9.65
C ILE A 524 18.15 -4.54 10.60
N ALA A 525 19.10 -5.33 11.10
CA ALA A 525 20.27 -4.81 11.82
C ALA A 525 21.47 -4.77 10.86
N SER A 526 22.15 -3.63 10.74
CA SER A 526 23.20 -3.43 9.75
C SER A 526 24.47 -2.84 10.36
N LEU A 527 25.58 -3.13 9.70
CA LEU A 527 26.91 -2.76 10.12
C LEU A 527 27.63 -2.02 8.98
N ASP A 528 28.15 -0.84 9.26
CA ASP A 528 29.11 -0.15 8.39
C ASP A 528 30.50 -0.66 8.73
N VAL A 529 31.32 -0.93 7.69
CA VAL A 529 32.59 -1.64 7.83
C VAL A 529 33.73 -0.82 7.23
N TYR A 530 34.41 -0.08 8.10
CA TYR A 530 35.54 0.80 7.75
C TYR A 530 36.77 0.62 8.65
N ASN A 531 36.60 0.10 9.86
CA ASN A 531 37.64 0.13 10.89
C ASN A 531 38.27 -1.24 11.14
N THR A 532 37.50 -2.17 11.70
CA THR A 532 38.00 -3.49 12.11
C THR A 532 37.83 -4.56 11.03
N GLY A 533 36.98 -4.30 10.04
CA GLY A 533 36.68 -5.23 8.97
C GLY A 533 35.69 -6.32 9.39
N TYR A 534 35.59 -7.35 8.54
CA TYR A 534 34.61 -8.44 8.66
C TYR A 534 34.97 -9.49 9.71
N THR A 535 35.20 -9.08 10.96
CA THR A 535 35.59 -10.00 12.04
C THR A 535 34.45 -10.93 12.45
N GLN A 536 34.79 -12.16 12.86
CA GLN A 536 33.81 -13.11 13.39
C GLN A 536 33.09 -12.57 14.64
N ASN A 537 33.79 -11.76 15.46
CA ASN A 537 33.20 -11.14 16.65
C ASN A 537 32.09 -10.15 16.28
N ASN A 538 32.30 -9.30 15.28
CA ASN A 538 31.29 -8.35 14.82
C ASN A 538 30.11 -9.07 14.17
N TYR A 539 30.39 -10.07 13.32
CA TYR A 539 29.35 -10.92 12.72
C TYR A 539 28.45 -11.58 13.80
N ASN A 540 29.06 -12.24 14.79
CA ASN A 540 28.33 -12.85 15.90
C ASN A 540 27.56 -11.82 16.75
N THR A 541 28.11 -10.63 16.92
CA THR A 541 27.45 -9.52 17.60
C THR A 541 26.20 -9.08 16.85
N MET A 542 26.28 -8.90 15.53
CA MET A 542 25.13 -8.54 14.71
C MET A 542 24.06 -9.63 14.72
N LEU A 543 24.44 -10.90 14.63
CA LEU A 543 23.50 -12.02 14.78
C LEU A 543 22.78 -11.98 16.13
N ARG A 544 23.50 -11.72 17.24
CA ARG A 544 22.92 -11.60 18.59
C ARG A 544 21.87 -10.49 18.64
N VAL A 545 22.22 -9.28 18.23
CA VAL A 545 21.32 -8.11 18.40
C VAL A 545 20.16 -8.11 17.41
N SER A 546 20.32 -8.75 16.25
CA SER A 546 19.24 -8.93 15.28
C SER A 546 18.10 -9.78 15.82
N ALA A 547 18.37 -10.65 16.80
CA ALA A 547 17.41 -11.58 17.38
C ALA A 547 16.67 -12.41 16.32
N GLY A 548 17.37 -12.86 15.28
CA GLY A 548 16.82 -13.66 14.18
C GLY A 548 16.25 -12.86 13.01
N LYS A 549 16.30 -11.52 13.08
CA LYS A 549 16.06 -10.66 11.92
C LYS A 549 17.25 -10.65 10.96
N PRO A 550 17.07 -10.24 9.69
CA PRO A 550 18.17 -10.16 8.75
C PRO A 550 19.26 -9.21 9.21
N ILE A 551 20.52 -9.54 8.86
CA ILE A 551 21.66 -8.67 9.06
C ILE A 551 22.27 -8.24 7.73
N ALA A 552 22.80 -7.02 7.66
CA ALA A 552 23.36 -6.48 6.43
C ALA A 552 24.66 -5.69 6.64
N ILE A 553 25.44 -5.53 5.58
CA ILE A 553 26.56 -4.59 5.53
C ILE A 553 26.01 -3.29 4.95
N GLY A 554 25.75 -2.33 5.83
CA GLY A 554 25.12 -1.04 5.51
C GLY A 554 25.97 -0.27 4.52
N GLU A 555 27.25 -0.16 4.82
CA GLU A 555 28.30 0.44 4.01
C GLU A 555 29.62 -0.30 4.19
N CYS A 556 30.51 -0.22 3.22
CA CYS A 556 31.86 -0.72 3.36
C CYS A 556 32.85 0.06 2.50
N GLN A 557 34.09 0.15 2.97
CA GLN A 557 35.23 0.57 2.16
C GLN A 557 35.62 -0.50 1.15
N PHE A 558 35.75 -1.75 1.61
CA PHE A 558 36.13 -2.89 0.76
C PHE A 558 34.97 -3.86 0.65
N MET A 559 34.52 -4.16 -0.57
CA MET A 559 33.47 -5.14 -0.80
C MET A 559 33.88 -6.50 -0.23
N PRO A 560 32.98 -7.20 0.50
CA PRO A 560 33.28 -8.52 1.04
C PRO A 560 33.51 -9.50 -0.10
N SER A 561 34.55 -10.34 0.01
CA SER A 561 34.80 -11.36 -1.01
C SER A 561 33.69 -12.41 -1.04
N ALA A 562 33.49 -13.05 -2.19
CA ALA A 562 32.51 -14.14 -2.32
C ALA A 562 32.72 -15.27 -1.30
N SER A 563 33.99 -15.60 -0.99
CA SER A 563 34.33 -16.60 0.03
C SER A 563 33.98 -16.16 1.44
N LEU A 564 34.17 -14.87 1.75
CA LEU A 564 33.76 -14.30 3.02
C LEU A 564 32.24 -14.36 3.16
N LEU A 565 31.50 -13.93 2.14
CA LEU A 565 30.03 -14.00 2.12
C LEU A 565 29.53 -15.44 2.24
N ALA A 566 30.22 -16.43 1.67
CA ALA A 566 29.88 -17.84 1.89
C ALA A 566 30.12 -18.31 3.34
N SER A 567 31.16 -17.80 4.00
CA SER A 567 31.46 -18.14 5.41
C SER A 567 30.61 -17.37 6.44
N GLN A 568 30.25 -16.13 6.13
CA GLN A 568 29.39 -15.24 6.91
C GLN A 568 28.05 -15.07 6.16
N ASN A 569 27.39 -16.19 5.91
CA ASN A 569 26.27 -16.29 4.97
C ASN A 569 24.97 -15.59 5.38
N LYS A 570 24.92 -14.91 6.52
CA LYS A 570 23.73 -14.20 6.97
C LYS A 570 23.64 -12.74 6.52
N TRP A 571 24.69 -12.21 5.89
CA TRP A 571 24.66 -10.89 5.25
C TRP A 571 23.74 -10.90 4.03
N ILE A 572 22.55 -10.28 4.16
CA ILE A 572 21.55 -10.25 3.08
C ILE A 572 21.86 -9.22 2.00
N TYR A 573 22.58 -8.15 2.34
CA TYR A 573 23.15 -7.24 1.35
C TYR A 573 24.49 -6.64 1.82
N ALA A 574 25.25 -6.12 0.85
CA ALA A 574 26.42 -5.28 1.08
C ALA A 574 26.45 -4.11 0.09
N MET A 575 26.72 -2.91 0.59
CA MET A 575 26.77 -1.69 -0.22
C MET A 575 28.16 -1.05 -0.17
N LEU A 576 28.76 -0.83 -1.33
CA LEU A 576 30.03 -0.10 -1.44
C LEU A 576 29.78 1.41 -1.29
N TRP A 577 30.67 2.09 -0.57
CA TRP A 577 30.70 3.55 -0.59
C TRP A 577 31.50 4.06 -1.81
N PRO A 578 30.96 5.02 -2.60
CA PRO A 578 31.44 5.31 -3.95
C PRO A 578 32.86 5.87 -4.01
N ASP A 579 33.34 6.50 -2.94
CA ASP A 579 34.71 7.02 -2.89
C ASP A 579 35.77 5.88 -2.98
N PHE A 580 35.37 4.62 -2.75
CA PHE A 580 36.26 3.44 -2.76
C PHE A 580 36.10 2.53 -3.99
N ILE A 581 35.40 2.97 -5.04
CA ILE A 581 35.25 2.19 -6.29
C ILE A 581 36.63 1.79 -6.85
N GLU A 582 37.57 2.72 -6.91
CA GLU A 582 38.90 2.46 -7.50
C GLU A 582 39.73 1.46 -6.69
N GLU A 583 39.64 1.52 -5.36
CA GLU A 583 40.32 0.55 -4.48
C GLU A 583 39.76 -0.88 -4.65
N ASN A 584 38.50 -1.01 -5.08
CA ASN A 584 37.83 -2.28 -5.32
C ASN A 584 37.81 -2.70 -6.80
N ARG A 585 38.30 -1.87 -7.73
CA ARG A 585 38.15 -2.07 -9.18
C ARG A 585 38.54 -3.47 -9.66
N SER A 586 39.63 -4.01 -9.13
CA SER A 586 40.17 -5.32 -9.54
C SER A 586 39.38 -6.51 -8.99
N SER A 587 38.73 -6.38 -7.83
CA SER A 587 37.97 -7.46 -7.18
C SER A 587 36.50 -7.48 -7.60
N LEU A 588 35.93 -6.34 -7.96
CA LEU A 588 34.51 -6.16 -8.29
C LEU A 588 33.99 -7.18 -9.33
N PRO A 589 34.66 -7.45 -10.47
CA PRO A 589 34.14 -8.43 -11.44
C PRO A 589 34.00 -9.83 -10.86
N GLY A 590 34.95 -10.25 -10.01
CA GLY A 590 34.89 -11.56 -9.35
C GLY A 590 33.79 -11.65 -8.30
N ILE A 591 33.48 -10.55 -7.61
CA ILE A 591 32.40 -10.48 -6.61
C ILE A 591 31.03 -10.51 -7.30
N TYR A 592 30.82 -9.67 -8.32
CA TYR A 592 29.55 -9.58 -9.05
C TYR A 592 29.28 -10.81 -9.94
N GLY A 593 30.30 -11.58 -10.29
CA GLY A 593 30.18 -12.85 -11.01
C GLY A 593 30.00 -14.08 -10.10
N ALA A 594 30.00 -13.94 -8.78
CA ALA A 594 29.91 -15.06 -7.85
C ALA A 594 28.47 -15.59 -7.74
N SER A 595 28.31 -16.91 -7.67
CA SER A 595 26.98 -17.55 -7.63
C SER A 595 26.19 -17.31 -6.34
N ASN A 596 26.85 -16.87 -5.28
CA ASN A 596 26.21 -16.50 -4.00
C ASN A 596 25.95 -14.98 -3.89
N VAL A 597 26.15 -14.24 -4.97
CA VAL A 597 25.90 -12.80 -5.07
C VAL A 597 24.79 -12.58 -6.10
N LEU A 598 23.85 -11.70 -5.79
CA LEU A 598 22.71 -11.40 -6.67
C LEU A 598 22.91 -10.03 -7.32
N THR A 599 22.81 -9.97 -8.65
CA THR A 599 22.76 -8.73 -9.45
C THR A 599 21.35 -8.48 -9.98
N LEU A 600 21.11 -7.30 -10.58
CA LEU A 600 19.75 -6.85 -10.91
C LEU A 600 18.96 -7.83 -11.78
N ASP A 601 19.62 -8.49 -12.73
CA ASP A 601 19.03 -9.49 -13.63
C ASP A 601 18.57 -10.78 -12.93
N GLU A 602 18.99 -10.99 -11.68
CA GLU A 602 18.65 -12.15 -10.86
C GLU A 602 17.58 -11.83 -9.80
N MET A 603 17.15 -10.57 -9.71
CA MET A 603 16.14 -10.11 -8.76
C MET A 603 14.73 -10.50 -9.23
N PRO A 604 13.80 -10.82 -8.31
CA PRO A 604 12.46 -11.30 -8.66
C PRO A 604 11.55 -10.23 -9.27
N GLY A 605 11.87 -8.94 -9.08
CA GLY A 605 10.94 -7.83 -9.31
C GLY A 605 9.87 -7.72 -8.21
N TRP A 606 9.24 -6.57 -8.11
CA TRP A 606 8.35 -6.23 -6.97
C TRP A 606 6.89 -5.97 -7.34
N ASN A 607 6.57 -5.94 -8.64
CA ASN A 607 5.23 -5.64 -9.16
C ASN A 607 4.35 -6.88 -9.29
#